data_AF-A0A972C7S1-F1
#
_entry.id   AF-A0A972C7S1-F1
#
_cell.length_a   1.000
_cell.length_b   1.000
_cell.length_c   1.000
_cell.angle_alpha   90.00
_cell.angle_beta   90.00
_cell.angle_gamma   90.00
#
_symmetry.space_group_name_H-M   'P 1'
#
loop_
_entity.id
_entity.type
_entity.pdbx_description
1 polymer ?
#
loop_
_entity_poly.entity_id
_entity_poly.type
_entity_poly.pdbx_seq_one_letter_code
_entity_poly.pdbx_strand_id
1 'polypeptide(L)'
;MARKSNYHRSFIILKPESKGYGLKPNKEPAGYCKFEIRRGIGKAYIYLQDMKPSSALDGTYEAYLISIDDSIKPCKLASLHIDDHGRGEHVASFDANDIMGSGKSLENFHALAITFRSQQEDKAIKVAYPLIGYSSRDVNINSHIITDKLKAIHGEEVELQIHPEPEVELEEQLG
;
A
#
# COMPACT_ATOMS: atom_id res chain seq x y z
N MET A 1 -31.36 24.03 7.58
CA MET A 1 -30.26 23.58 6.69
C MET A 1 -30.14 22.07 6.82
N ALA A 2 -30.43 21.31 5.76
CA ALA A 2 -30.36 19.86 5.81
C ALA A 2 -28.89 19.43 5.99
N ARG A 3 -28.57 18.77 7.10
CA ARG A 3 -27.26 18.09 7.27
C ARG A 3 -27.18 17.03 6.17
N LYS A 4 -26.44 17.33 5.10
CA LYS A 4 -26.04 16.35 4.08
C LYS A 4 -25.52 15.13 4.85
N SER A 5 -26.03 13.95 4.51
CA SER A 5 -25.59 12.69 5.09
C SER A 5 -24.07 12.58 4.89
N ASN A 6 -23.28 12.87 5.94
CA ASN A 6 -21.81 12.79 5.97
C ASN A 6 -21.31 11.33 5.98
N TYR A 7 -22.05 10.43 5.35
CA TYR A 7 -21.66 9.05 5.14
C TYR A 7 -21.25 8.88 3.67
N HIS A 8 -19.98 8.61 3.46
CA HIS A 8 -19.41 8.27 2.17
C HIS A 8 -18.71 6.94 2.29
N ARG A 9 -18.95 6.04 1.33
CA ARG A 9 -18.26 4.78 1.20
C ARG A 9 -17.73 4.62 -0.22
N SER A 10 -16.47 4.28 -0.34
CA SER A 10 -15.79 4.01 -1.60
C SER A 10 -14.90 2.78 -1.47
N PHE A 11 -14.51 2.23 -2.62
CA PHE A 11 -13.66 1.05 -2.70
C PHE A 11 -12.54 1.30 -3.70
N ILE A 12 -11.34 0.86 -3.36
CA ILE A 12 -10.22 0.73 -4.29
C ILE A 12 -9.91 -0.76 -4.40
N ILE A 13 -10.08 -1.32 -5.60
CA ILE A 13 -9.68 -2.71 -5.88
C ILE A 13 -8.19 -2.70 -6.20
N LEU A 14 -7.44 -3.53 -5.49
CA LEU A 14 -5.99 -3.65 -5.62
C LEU A 14 -5.66 -4.78 -6.59
N LYS A 15 -4.79 -4.50 -7.56
CA LYS A 15 -4.34 -5.47 -8.58
C LYS A 15 -2.84 -5.71 -8.49
N PRO A 16 -2.37 -6.91 -8.86
CA PRO A 16 -0.94 -7.21 -8.98
C PRO A 16 -0.21 -6.17 -9.83
N GLU A 17 0.94 -5.72 -9.33
CA GLU A 17 1.86 -4.85 -10.07
C GLU A 17 3.27 -5.47 -10.09
N SER A 18 3.84 -5.75 -8.92
CA SER A 18 5.15 -6.43 -8.80
C SER A 18 5.00 -7.94 -8.63
N LYS A 19 5.77 -8.72 -9.41
CA LYS A 19 5.84 -10.19 -9.28
C LYS A 19 6.68 -10.61 -8.06
N GLY A 20 6.57 -11.89 -7.68
CA GLY A 20 7.38 -12.48 -6.61
C GLY A 20 6.80 -12.35 -5.19
N TYR A 21 5.66 -11.67 -5.05
CA TYR A 21 4.96 -11.47 -3.77
C TYR A 21 3.73 -12.38 -3.59
N GLY A 22 3.47 -13.28 -4.55
CA GLY A 22 2.44 -14.30 -4.43
C GLY A 22 2.84 -15.42 -3.48
N LEU A 23 1.90 -15.87 -2.64
CA LEU A 23 2.09 -17.03 -1.75
C LEU A 23 2.36 -18.32 -2.54
N LYS A 24 1.73 -18.47 -3.72
CA LYS A 24 1.85 -19.66 -4.57
C LYS A 24 2.13 -19.25 -6.03
N PRO A 25 2.93 -20.03 -6.79
CA PRO A 25 3.32 -19.67 -8.16
C PRO A 25 2.18 -19.41 -9.14
N ASN A 26 1.03 -20.08 -8.95
CA ASN A 26 -0.14 -19.98 -9.84
C ASN A 26 -1.29 -19.16 -9.24
N LYS A 27 -1.03 -18.38 -8.18
CA LYS A 27 -2.05 -17.56 -7.54
C LYS A 27 -1.53 -16.14 -7.34
N GLU A 28 -2.14 -15.21 -8.05
CA GLU A 28 -1.78 -13.79 -7.93
C GLU A 28 -2.29 -13.22 -6.60
N PRO A 29 -1.50 -12.36 -5.93
CA PRO A 29 -2.00 -11.59 -4.81
C PRO A 29 -3.22 -10.76 -5.22
N ALA A 30 -4.11 -10.52 -4.27
CA ALA A 30 -5.25 -9.64 -4.50
C ALA A 30 -5.63 -8.91 -3.23
N GLY A 31 -6.36 -7.82 -3.39
CA GLY A 31 -6.92 -7.13 -2.25
C GLY A 31 -7.90 -6.04 -2.62
N TYR A 32 -8.41 -5.40 -1.59
CA TYR A 32 -9.17 -4.16 -1.74
C TYR A 32 -9.06 -3.34 -0.47
N CYS A 33 -9.31 -2.04 -0.61
CA CYS A 33 -9.55 -1.17 0.52
C CYS A 33 -10.95 -0.59 0.42
N LYS A 34 -11.70 -0.71 1.51
CA LYS A 34 -12.98 -0.02 1.69
C LYS A 34 -12.72 1.21 2.55
N PHE A 35 -13.09 2.39 2.05
CA PHE A 35 -13.12 3.59 2.86
C PHE A 35 -14.53 3.86 3.37
N GLU A 36 -14.68 4.20 4.64
CA GLU A 36 -15.92 4.68 5.24
C GLU A 36 -15.66 5.99 5.97
N ILE A 37 -16.34 7.06 5.57
CA ILE A 37 -16.30 8.34 6.26
C ILE A 37 -17.62 8.52 6.98
N ARG A 38 -17.57 8.81 8.28
CA ARG A 38 -18.75 9.13 9.10
C ARG A 38 -18.42 10.23 10.09
N ARG A 39 -19.13 11.35 10.00
CA ARG A 39 -19.03 12.49 10.95
C ARG A 39 -17.58 13.00 11.11
N GLY A 40 -16.86 13.13 10.00
CA GLY A 40 -15.47 13.63 9.99
C GLY A 40 -14.41 12.58 10.32
N ILE A 41 -14.80 11.37 10.71
CA ILE A 41 -13.87 10.27 10.95
C ILE A 41 -13.90 9.33 9.75
N GLY A 42 -12.72 9.09 9.16
CA GLY A 42 -12.51 8.11 8.12
C GLY A 42 -11.96 6.80 8.66
N LYS A 43 -12.35 5.69 8.04
CA LYS A 43 -11.77 4.36 8.26
C LYS A 43 -11.40 3.73 6.93
N ALA A 44 -10.17 3.22 6.83
CA ALA A 44 -9.69 2.40 5.72
C ALA A 44 -9.62 0.95 6.20
N TYR A 45 -10.47 0.08 5.64
CA TYR A 45 -10.44 -1.36 5.88
C TYR A 45 -9.71 -2.02 4.73
N ILE A 46 -8.50 -2.49 4.99
CA ILE A 46 -7.59 -3.08 4.02
C ILE A 46 -7.65 -4.60 4.17
N TYR A 47 -7.93 -5.29 3.06
CA TYR A 47 -7.98 -6.75 2.99
C TYR A 47 -7.06 -7.22 1.86
N LEU A 48 -6.12 -8.09 2.21
CA LEU A 48 -5.13 -8.69 1.32
C LEU A 48 -5.20 -10.20 1.41
N GLN A 49 -4.96 -10.88 0.30
CA GLN A 49 -4.91 -12.34 0.23
C GLN A 49 -3.83 -12.79 -0.75
N ASP A 50 -3.40 -14.04 -0.60
CA ASP A 50 -2.43 -14.70 -1.47
C ASP A 50 -1.09 -13.98 -1.57
N MET A 51 -0.75 -13.22 -0.53
CA MET A 51 0.52 -12.52 -0.37
C MET A 51 1.54 -13.44 0.32
N LYS A 52 2.84 -13.29 0.04
CA LYS A 52 3.90 -13.92 0.84
C LYS A 52 3.83 -13.43 2.29
N PRO A 53 3.94 -14.32 3.30
CA PRO A 53 3.89 -13.95 4.71
C PRO A 53 4.97 -12.93 5.07
N SER A 54 4.69 -12.08 6.07
CA SER A 54 5.70 -11.13 6.57
C SER A 54 6.88 -11.85 7.24
N SER A 55 6.67 -13.05 7.78
CA SER A 55 7.70 -13.90 8.38
C SER A 55 8.69 -14.46 7.37
N ALA A 56 8.30 -14.56 6.09
CA ALA A 56 9.11 -15.20 5.05
C ALA A 56 10.01 -14.24 4.27
N LEU A 57 10.00 -12.95 4.62
CA LEU A 57 10.62 -11.87 3.86
C LEU A 57 11.33 -10.89 4.78
N ASP A 58 12.55 -10.49 4.43
CA ASP A 58 13.24 -9.40 5.12
C ASP A 58 12.74 -8.03 4.63
N GLY A 59 11.68 -7.55 5.25
CA GLY A 59 11.10 -6.24 4.94
C GLY A 59 9.71 -6.03 5.51
N THR A 60 9.04 -4.98 5.06
CA THR A 60 7.74 -4.58 5.61
C THR A 60 6.76 -4.19 4.51
N TYR A 61 5.54 -4.70 4.62
CA TYR A 61 4.43 -4.22 3.81
C TYR A 61 3.85 -2.93 4.38
N GLU A 62 3.59 -1.94 3.54
CA GLU A 62 3.01 -0.66 3.95
C GLU A 62 1.92 -0.22 2.98
N ALA A 63 0.91 0.49 3.46
CA ALA A 63 -0.17 1.05 2.65
C ALA A 63 0.00 2.56 2.50
N TYR A 64 0.02 3.06 1.27
CA TYR A 64 0.17 4.47 0.95
C TYR A 64 -0.96 5.01 0.08
N LEU A 65 -1.54 6.14 0.49
CA LEU A 65 -2.39 6.96 -0.38
C LEU A 65 -1.53 7.87 -1.24
N ILE A 66 -1.79 7.85 -2.55
CA ILE A 66 -1.03 8.61 -3.55
C ILE A 66 -1.96 9.58 -4.27
N SER A 67 -1.52 10.83 -4.41
CA SER A 67 -2.18 11.84 -5.25
C SER A 67 -1.52 11.93 -6.63
N ILE A 68 -2.31 12.22 -7.66
CA ILE A 68 -1.79 12.66 -8.97
C ILE A 68 -1.27 14.10 -8.93
N ASP A 69 -1.71 14.91 -7.97
CA ASP A 69 -1.17 16.24 -7.73
C ASP A 69 0.20 16.12 -7.04
N ASP A 70 1.25 16.60 -7.71
CA ASP A 70 2.63 16.52 -7.25
C ASP A 70 2.91 17.39 -6.02
N SER A 71 2.06 18.38 -5.72
CA SER A 71 2.16 19.18 -4.49
C SER A 71 1.71 18.42 -3.24
N ILE A 72 0.99 17.30 -3.41
CA ILE A 72 0.45 16.49 -2.33
C ILE A 72 1.36 15.28 -2.10
N LYS A 73 2.03 15.27 -0.95
CA LYS A 73 2.90 14.16 -0.55
C LYS A 73 2.09 12.88 -0.31
N PRO A 74 2.66 11.69 -0.58
CA PRO A 74 2.04 10.43 -0.18
C PRO A 74 1.74 10.38 1.32
N CYS A 75 0.70 9.63 1.70
CA CYS A 75 0.33 9.43 3.11
C CYS A 75 0.39 7.95 3.46
N LYS A 76 1.26 7.57 4.41
CA LYS A 76 1.28 6.22 4.96
C LYS A 76 0.04 5.99 5.82
N LEU A 77 -0.82 5.05 5.45
CA LEU A 77 -1.98 4.66 6.25
C LEU A 77 -1.62 3.66 7.34
N ALA A 78 -0.80 2.66 7.01
CA ALA A 78 -0.49 1.56 7.92
C ALA A 78 0.79 0.83 7.50
N SER A 79 1.45 0.20 8.49
CA SER A 79 2.26 -1.00 8.25
C SER A 79 1.36 -2.22 8.35
N LEU A 80 1.56 -3.18 7.46
CA LEU A 80 0.68 -4.34 7.29
C LEU A 80 1.43 -5.61 7.66
N HIS A 81 0.73 -6.51 8.35
CA HIS A 81 1.20 -7.85 8.63
C HIS A 81 0.41 -8.85 7.77
N ILE A 82 1.13 -9.74 7.10
CA ILE A 82 0.55 -10.85 6.33
C ILE A 82 0.81 -12.14 7.11
N ASP A 83 -0.27 -12.86 7.45
CA ASP A 83 -0.20 -14.14 8.16
C ASP A 83 0.40 -15.25 7.28
N ASP A 84 0.72 -16.40 7.89
CA ASP A 84 1.30 -17.55 7.18
C ASP A 84 0.38 -18.17 6.12
N HIS A 85 -0.91 -17.80 6.11
CA HIS A 85 -1.89 -18.19 5.10
C HIS A 85 -1.99 -17.17 3.96
N GLY A 86 -1.13 -16.15 3.97
CA GLY A 86 -1.08 -15.08 2.97
C GLY A 86 -2.19 -14.04 3.09
N ARG A 87 -2.83 -13.92 4.27
CA ARG A 87 -3.92 -12.96 4.52
C ARG A 87 -3.42 -11.79 5.36
N GLY A 88 -3.85 -10.58 4.98
CA GLY A 88 -3.61 -9.37 5.76
C GLY A 88 -4.91 -8.60 5.94
N GLU A 89 -5.25 -8.27 7.18
CA GLU A 89 -6.40 -7.42 7.50
C GLU A 89 -5.96 -6.28 8.41
N HIS A 90 -6.34 -5.05 8.06
CA HIS A 90 -6.03 -3.88 8.87
C HIS A 90 -7.13 -2.83 8.79
N VAL A 91 -7.34 -2.11 9.90
CA VAL A 91 -8.26 -0.96 9.94
C VAL A 91 -7.50 0.27 10.43
N ALA A 92 -7.22 1.19 9.52
CA ALA A 92 -6.65 2.50 9.86
C ALA A 92 -7.77 3.53 10.04
N SER A 93 -7.73 4.31 11.12
CA SER A 93 -8.63 5.43 11.37
C SER A 93 -7.90 6.75 11.13
N PHE A 94 -8.58 7.74 10.55
CA PHE A 94 -7.99 9.04 10.20
C PHE A 94 -9.02 10.17 10.27
N ASP A 95 -8.56 11.42 10.35
CA ASP A 95 -9.42 12.59 10.14
C ASP A 95 -9.75 12.71 8.65
N ALA A 96 -11.04 12.73 8.31
CA ALA A 96 -11.49 12.76 6.92
C ALA A 96 -11.15 14.06 6.18
N ASN A 97 -10.83 15.14 6.89
CA ASN A 97 -10.42 16.43 6.31
C ASN A 97 -8.91 16.67 6.42
N ASP A 98 -8.20 15.83 7.17
CA ASP A 98 -6.76 15.95 7.39
C ASP A 98 -6.14 14.55 7.46
N ILE A 99 -6.09 13.87 6.33
CA ILE A 99 -5.56 12.51 6.25
C ILE A 99 -4.09 12.53 6.65
N MET A 100 -3.78 11.90 7.78
CA MET A 100 -2.43 11.73 8.32
C MET A 100 -1.63 13.05 8.45
N GLY A 101 -2.31 14.17 8.74
CA GLY A 101 -1.67 15.48 8.91
C GLY A 101 -1.31 16.20 7.60
N SER A 102 -1.86 15.78 6.47
CA SER A 102 -1.60 16.37 5.15
C SER A 102 -2.37 17.67 4.86
N GLY A 103 -3.38 17.99 5.66
CA GLY A 103 -4.37 19.04 5.40
C GLY A 103 -5.27 18.74 4.19
N LYS A 104 -5.35 17.47 3.75
CA LYS A 104 -6.11 17.01 2.58
C LYS A 104 -7.17 15.99 2.95
N SER A 105 -8.25 15.96 2.18
CA SER A 105 -9.32 14.97 2.30
C SER A 105 -9.05 13.75 1.39
N LEU A 106 -9.86 12.70 1.53
CA LEU A 106 -9.72 11.48 0.72
C LEU A 106 -9.85 11.73 -0.79
N GLU A 107 -10.62 12.74 -1.20
CA GLU A 107 -10.84 13.05 -2.62
C GLU A 107 -9.59 13.57 -3.33
N ASN A 108 -8.58 14.00 -2.56
CA ASN A 108 -7.31 14.43 -3.10
C ASN A 108 -6.36 13.25 -3.40
N PHE A 109 -6.70 12.02 -3.01
CA PHE A 109 -5.90 10.84 -3.24
C PHE A 109 -6.56 9.92 -4.26
N HIS A 110 -5.75 9.40 -5.18
CA HIS A 110 -6.20 8.81 -6.44
C HIS A 110 -5.74 7.36 -6.61
N ALA A 111 -4.74 6.92 -5.85
CA ALA A 111 -4.32 5.54 -5.78
C ALA A 111 -4.03 5.09 -4.35
N LEU A 112 -4.15 3.80 -4.11
CA LEU A 112 -3.66 3.10 -2.93
C LEU A 112 -2.59 2.11 -3.38
N ALA A 113 -1.38 2.28 -2.88
CA ALA A 113 -0.27 1.38 -3.14
C ALA A 113 0.01 0.53 -1.90
N ILE A 114 0.06 -0.78 -2.09
CA ILE A 114 0.69 -1.69 -1.12
C ILE A 114 2.15 -1.80 -1.55
N THR A 115 3.04 -1.26 -0.73
CA THR A 115 4.47 -1.32 -0.94
C THR A 115 5.07 -2.47 -0.14
N PHE A 116 6.18 -3.01 -0.61
CA PHE A 116 7.08 -3.81 0.20
C PHE A 116 8.42 -3.10 0.24
N ARG A 117 8.88 -2.75 1.43
CA ARG A 117 10.16 -2.09 1.65
C ARG A 117 11.12 -3.08 2.29
N SER A 118 12.19 -3.41 1.60
CA SER A 118 13.32 -4.16 2.14
C SER A 118 14.51 -3.23 2.30
N GLN A 119 15.21 -3.38 3.42
CA GLN A 119 16.47 -2.69 3.66
C GLN A 119 17.57 -3.74 3.64
N GLN A 120 18.44 -3.71 2.63
CA GLN A 120 19.68 -4.48 2.69
C GLN A 120 20.72 -3.62 3.43
N GLU A 121 21.48 -4.22 4.35
CA GLU A 121 22.57 -3.54 5.05
C GLU A 121 23.51 -2.84 4.04
N ASP A 122 23.84 -1.57 4.32
CA ASP A 122 24.68 -0.67 3.51
C ASP A 122 24.20 -0.34 2.09
N LYS A 123 22.91 -0.51 1.77
CA LYS A 123 22.34 -0.17 0.44
C LYS A 123 21.11 0.73 0.52
N ALA A 124 20.83 1.36 -0.63
CA ALA A 124 19.61 2.10 -0.93
C ALA A 124 18.34 1.31 -0.55
N ILE A 125 17.33 2.01 -0.02
CA ILE A 125 16.03 1.44 0.34
C ILE A 125 15.36 0.95 -0.93
N LYS A 126 15.10 -0.36 -1.01
CA LYS A 126 14.39 -0.96 -2.15
C LYS A 126 12.89 -0.98 -1.87
N VAL A 127 12.11 -0.50 -2.82
CA VAL A 127 10.65 -0.53 -2.75
C VAL A 127 10.09 -1.27 -3.96
N ALA A 128 9.24 -2.25 -3.69
CA ALA A 128 8.39 -2.88 -4.68
C ALA A 128 6.92 -2.54 -4.40
N TYR A 129 6.07 -2.81 -5.38
CA TYR A 129 4.63 -2.57 -5.32
C TYR A 129 3.88 -3.87 -5.57
N PRO A 130 3.74 -4.77 -4.59
CA PRO A 130 2.95 -5.99 -4.76
C PRO A 130 1.57 -5.73 -5.36
N LEU A 131 0.89 -4.68 -4.90
CA LEU A 131 -0.44 -4.32 -5.35
C LEU A 131 -0.62 -2.82 -5.50
N ILE A 132 -1.31 -2.38 -6.55
CA ILE A 132 -1.78 -1.00 -6.72
C ILE A 132 -3.26 -1.01 -7.11
N GLY A 133 -4.03 -0.08 -6.56
CA GLY A 133 -5.39 0.17 -6.97
C GLY A 133 -5.65 1.67 -7.15
N TYR A 134 -6.59 1.99 -8.02
CA TYR A 134 -6.90 3.35 -8.43
C TYR A 134 -8.35 3.71 -8.10
N SER A 135 -8.61 4.97 -7.77
CA SER A 135 -9.95 5.47 -7.44
C SER A 135 -10.87 5.57 -8.66
N SER A 136 -10.29 5.69 -9.86
CA SER A 136 -11.01 5.68 -11.13
C SER A 136 -10.13 5.16 -12.26
N ARG A 137 -10.72 4.98 -13.45
CA ARG A 137 -10.01 4.48 -14.65
C ARG A 137 -9.11 5.54 -15.30
N ASP A 138 -9.35 6.82 -15.02
CA ASP A 138 -8.65 7.94 -15.66
C ASP A 138 -7.38 8.34 -14.90
N VAL A 139 -7.10 7.67 -13.77
CA VAL A 139 -5.90 7.89 -12.99
C VAL A 139 -4.70 7.28 -13.71
N ASN A 140 -3.79 8.13 -14.19
CA ASN A 140 -2.58 7.72 -14.91
C ASN A 140 -1.33 7.91 -14.04
N ILE A 141 -1.10 6.99 -13.09
CA ILE A 141 0.10 6.92 -12.26
C ILE A 141 0.59 5.47 -12.23
N ASN A 142 1.91 5.27 -12.31
CA ASN A 142 2.55 3.96 -12.29
C ASN A 142 3.58 3.86 -11.14
N SER A 143 4.14 2.67 -10.94
CA SER A 143 5.14 2.37 -9.91
C SER A 143 6.38 3.28 -9.94
N HIS A 144 6.83 3.74 -11.11
CA HIS A 144 7.93 4.71 -11.21
C HIS A 144 7.55 6.06 -10.58
N ILE A 145 6.39 6.62 -10.97
CA ILE A 145 5.92 7.91 -10.43
C ILE A 145 5.65 7.81 -8.93
N ILE A 146 5.09 6.69 -8.46
CA ILE A 146 4.88 6.47 -7.03
C ILE A 146 6.22 6.43 -6.28
N THR A 147 7.25 5.82 -6.85
CA THR A 147 8.60 5.77 -6.26
C THR A 147 9.19 7.16 -6.12
N ASP A 148 9.10 7.99 -7.16
CA ASP A 148 9.58 9.37 -7.11
C ASP A 148 8.84 10.19 -6.04
N LYS A 149 7.53 9.98 -5.88
CA LYS A 149 6.76 10.60 -4.80
C LYS A 149 7.18 10.11 -3.41
N LEU A 150 7.55 8.84 -3.26
CA LEU A 150 8.00 8.27 -1.98
C LEU A 150 9.38 8.79 -1.53
N LYS A 151 10.24 9.21 -2.46
CA LYS A 151 11.51 9.87 -2.12
C LYS A 151 11.30 11.12 -1.26
N ALA A 152 10.18 11.82 -1.43
CA ALA A 152 9.85 13.01 -0.62
C ALA A 152 9.59 12.72 0.88
N ILE A 153 9.45 11.44 1.26
CA ILE A 153 9.16 11.01 2.64
C ILE A 153 10.31 10.17 3.21
N HIS A 154 10.95 9.35 2.38
CA HIS A 154 11.99 8.43 2.82
C HIS A 154 13.41 8.82 2.36
N GLY A 155 13.56 9.90 1.58
CA GLY A 155 14.83 10.35 1.03
C GLY A 155 15.10 9.88 -0.40
N GLU A 156 16.10 10.47 -1.05
CA GLU A 156 16.48 10.18 -2.45
C GLU A 156 17.02 8.75 -2.66
N GLU A 157 17.37 8.06 -1.57
CA GLU A 157 17.91 6.69 -1.58
C GLU A 157 16.83 5.62 -1.82
N VAL A 158 15.56 6.00 -2.02
CA VAL A 158 14.52 5.06 -2.43
C VAL A 158 14.66 4.70 -3.90
N GLU A 159 14.87 3.42 -4.16
CA GLU A 159 14.97 2.87 -5.51
C GLU A 159 13.88 1.82 -5.77
N LEU A 160 13.24 1.91 -6.94
CA LEU A 160 12.28 0.93 -7.40
C LEU A 160 12.98 -0.42 -7.63
N GLN A 161 12.45 -1.49 -7.05
CA GLN A 161 12.89 -2.85 -7.31
C GLN A 161 12.23 -3.37 -8.58
N ILE A 162 13.00 -3.42 -9.68
CA ILE A 162 12.52 -3.83 -11.01
C ILE A 162 12.57 -5.37 -11.20
N HIS A 163 13.33 -6.12 -10.37
CA HIS A 163 13.42 -7.60 -10.12
C HIS A 163 14.87 -7.94 -9.64
N PRO A 164 15.17 -8.98 -8.81
CA PRO A 164 14.58 -10.33 -8.76
C PRO A 164 13.58 -10.53 -7.61
N GLU A 165 12.94 -11.69 -7.61
CA GLU A 165 12.05 -12.17 -6.54
C GLU A 165 12.67 -11.94 -5.16
N PRO A 166 11.88 -11.60 -4.13
CA PRO A 166 12.45 -11.46 -2.80
C PRO A 166 13.03 -12.79 -2.34
N GLU A 167 14.27 -12.76 -1.85
CA GLU A 167 14.96 -13.91 -1.28
C GLU A 167 14.10 -14.49 -0.16
N VAL A 168 13.76 -15.76 -0.28
CA VAL A 168 13.04 -16.50 0.76
C VAL A 168 14.09 -17.14 1.64
N GLU A 169 14.08 -16.86 2.94
CA GLU A 169 14.86 -17.64 3.90
C GLU A 169 14.32 -19.07 3.88
N LEU A 170 15.06 -19.98 3.26
CA LEU A 170 14.83 -21.42 3.39
C LEU A 170 15.36 -21.81 4.76
N GLU A 171 14.47 -21.94 5.76
CA GLU A 171 14.82 -22.65 6.98
C GLU A 171 15.20 -24.10 6.59
N GLU A 172 16.50 -24.40 6.64
CA GLU A 172 16.99 -25.76 6.52
C GLU A 172 16.37 -26.59 7.66
N GLN A 173 15.33 -27.37 7.34
CA GLN A 173 14.90 -28.46 8.19
C GLN A 173 16.01 -29.51 8.22
N LEU A 174 16.93 -29.37 9.18
CA LEU A 174 17.87 -30.39 9.59
C LEU A 174 17.07 -31.63 10.02
N GLY A 175 17.13 -32.67 9.17
CA GLY A 175 16.80 -34.05 9.52
C GLY A 175 17.93 -34.73 10.27
#